data_AF-A0A381IDM6-F1
#
_entry.id   AF-A0A381IDM6-F1
#
_cell.length_a   1.000
_cell.length_b   1.000
_cell.length_c   1.000
_cell.angle_alpha   90.00
_cell.angle_beta   90.00
_cell.angle_gamma   90.00
#
_symmetry.space_group_name_H-M   'P 1'
#
loop_
_entity.id
_entity.type
_entity.pdbx_description
1 polymer ?
#
loop_
_entity_poly.entity_id
_entity_poly.type
_entity_poly.pdbx_seq_one_letter_code
_entity_poly.pdbx_strand_id
1 'polypeptide(L)'
;MEHISFAIDRMKNNVFLPNLMLLDIKMMYSKEFELGVKALEIIYRVCHIHLPEDEAGYIALHFVNLQSNDNLAYDTLKFVKGSIDLIKECYGLELDESSLSTLRFRTHLKFLAQRIFRMKFVRMIK
;
A
#
# COMPACT_ATOMS: atom_id res chain seq x y z
N MET A 1 -11.75 -10.31 -4.82
CA MET A 1 -12.94 -10.18 -5.68
C MET A 1 -14.02 -9.34 -5.00
N GLU A 2 -14.27 -9.54 -3.70
CA GLU A 2 -15.21 -8.72 -2.91
C GLU A 2 -14.88 -7.21 -2.92
N HIS A 3 -13.61 -6.83 -2.74
CA HIS A 3 -13.21 -5.41 -2.69
C HIS A 3 -13.64 -4.58 -3.92
N ILE A 4 -13.49 -5.11 -5.13
CA ILE A 4 -13.86 -4.39 -6.37
C ILE A 4 -15.37 -4.21 -6.46
N SER A 5 -16.15 -5.24 -6.08
CA SER A 5 -17.62 -5.13 -6.04
C SER A 5 -18.05 -4.02 -5.08
N PHE A 6 -17.47 -4.01 -3.88
CA PHE A 6 -17.73 -2.95 -2.89
C PHE A 6 -17.25 -1.57 -3.34
N ALA A 7 -16.15 -1.46 -4.08
CA ALA A 7 -15.68 -0.19 -4.65
C ALA A 7 -16.67 0.36 -5.69
N ILE A 8 -17.18 -0.51 -6.56
CA ILE A 8 -18.19 -0.15 -7.55
C ILE A 8 -19.48 0.31 -6.88
N ASP A 9 -19.96 -0.42 -5.88
CA ASP A 9 -21.19 -0.07 -5.16
C ASP A 9 -21.04 1.25 -4.41
N ARG A 10 -19.89 1.50 -3.77
CA ARG A 10 -19.58 2.79 -3.15
C ARG A 10 -19.63 3.93 -4.16
N MET A 11 -18.98 3.77 -5.32
CA MET A 11 -18.96 4.81 -6.35
C MET A 11 -20.34 5.09 -6.93
N LYS A 12 -21.19 4.07 -7.14
CA LYS A 12 -22.59 4.27 -7.56
C LYS A 12 -23.40 5.07 -6.55
N ASN A 13 -23.07 4.96 -5.27
CA ASN A 13 -23.70 5.71 -4.18
C ASN A 13 -22.98 7.05 -3.87
N ASN A 14 -22.05 7.50 -4.72
CA ASN A 14 -21.22 8.69 -4.50
C ASN A 14 -20.45 8.68 -3.16
N VAL A 15 -20.10 7.48 -2.66
CA VAL A 15 -19.29 7.31 -1.46
C VAL A 15 -17.83 7.19 -1.86
N PHE A 16 -17.03 8.16 -1.45
CA PHE A 16 -15.58 8.14 -1.63
C PHE A 16 -14.88 7.55 -0.39
N LEU A 17 -13.90 6.69 -0.61
CA LEU A 17 -13.02 6.19 0.45
C LEU A 17 -11.58 6.58 0.12
N PRO A 18 -10.99 7.52 0.89
CA PRO A 18 -9.60 7.87 0.71
C PRO A 18 -8.67 6.74 1.19
N ASN A 19 -7.59 6.54 0.46
CA ASN A 19 -6.48 5.71 0.88
C ASN A 19 -5.41 6.57 1.56
N LEU A 20 -5.44 6.58 2.90
CA LEU A 20 -4.53 7.38 3.73
C LEU A 20 -3.05 6.98 3.60
N MET A 21 -2.74 5.90 2.90
CA MET A 21 -1.38 5.41 2.66
C MET A 21 -1.02 5.38 1.17
N LEU A 22 -1.81 6.05 0.31
CA LEU A 22 -1.62 6.03 -1.14
C LEU A 22 -0.21 6.42 -1.55
N LEU A 23 0.34 7.49 -0.95
CA LEU A 23 1.70 7.94 -1.23
C LEU A 23 2.74 6.89 -0.85
N ASP A 24 2.62 6.29 0.33
CA ASP A 24 3.52 5.24 0.79
C ASP A 24 3.45 4.00 -0.11
N ILE A 25 2.25 3.64 -0.59
CA ILE A 25 2.05 2.53 -1.53
C ILE A 25 2.75 2.83 -2.86
N LYS A 26 2.56 4.03 -3.43
CA LYS A 26 3.24 4.46 -4.67
C LYS A 26 4.75 4.36 -4.56
N MET A 27 5.31 4.73 -3.40
CA MET A 27 6.75 4.69 -3.18
C MET A 27 7.29 3.27 -2.93
N MET A 28 6.58 2.45 -2.15
CA MET A 28 7.08 1.13 -1.72
C MET A 28 6.73 -0.02 -2.67
N TYR A 29 5.64 0.13 -3.42
CA TYR A 29 5.03 -0.87 -4.28
C TYR A 29 4.67 -0.26 -5.63
N SER A 30 5.58 0.52 -6.22
CA SER A 30 5.35 1.27 -7.46
C SER A 30 4.87 0.38 -8.60
N LYS A 31 5.47 -0.81 -8.76
CA LYS A 31 5.10 -1.78 -9.79
C LYS A 31 3.68 -2.30 -9.59
N GLU A 32 3.31 -2.68 -8.37
CA GLU A 32 1.97 -3.16 -8.04
C GLU A 32 0.94 -2.05 -8.15
N PHE A 33 1.32 -0.81 -7.84
CA PHE A 33 0.48 0.37 -8.03
C PHE A 33 0.20 0.63 -9.51
N GLU A 34 1.21 0.59 -10.38
CA GLU A 34 1.02 0.69 -11.83
C GLU A 34 0.08 -0.41 -12.38
N LEU A 35 0.18 -1.63 -11.84
CA LEU A 35 -0.77 -2.70 -12.16
C LEU A 35 -2.18 -2.38 -11.64
N GLY A 36 -2.29 -1.78 -10.46
CA GLY A 36 -3.56 -1.30 -9.91
C GLY A 36 -4.23 -0.27 -10.82
N VAL A 37 -3.46 0.71 -11.33
CA VAL A 37 -3.97 1.72 -12.28
C VAL A 37 -4.47 1.05 -13.56
N LYS A 38 -3.71 0.10 -14.13
CA LYS A 38 -4.15 -0.68 -15.29
C LYS A 38 -5.42 -1.49 -15.00
N ALA A 39 -5.57 -2.01 -13.78
CA ALA A 39 -6.78 -2.69 -13.37
C ALA A 39 -7.99 -1.75 -13.33
N LEU A 40 -7.82 -0.49 -12.90
CA LEU A 40 -8.89 0.52 -12.96
C LEU A 40 -9.32 0.80 -14.40
N GLU A 41 -8.40 0.85 -15.36
CA GLU A 41 -8.75 1.00 -16.77
C GLU A 41 -9.58 -0.16 -17.31
N ILE A 42 -9.28 -1.39 -16.87
CA ILE A 42 -10.06 -2.57 -17.25
C ILE A 42 -11.46 -2.51 -16.63
N ILE A 43 -11.56 -2.13 -15.35
CA ILE A 43 -12.84 -1.95 -14.67
C ILE A 43 -13.69 -0.90 -15.39
N TYR A 44 -13.10 0.22 -15.79
CA TYR A 44 -13.81 1.22 -16.57
C TYR A 44 -14.34 0.66 -17.90
N ARG A 45 -13.51 -0.09 -18.64
CA ARG A 45 -13.91 -0.68 -19.92
C ARG A 45 -15.05 -1.70 -19.80
N VAL A 46 -15.10 -2.45 -18.71
CA VAL A 46 -16.08 -3.54 -18.50
C VAL A 46 -17.34 -3.03 -17.80
N CYS A 47 -17.20 -2.16 -16.80
CA CYS A 47 -18.29 -1.74 -15.92
C CYS A 47 -18.78 -0.32 -16.20
N HIS A 48 -18.09 0.44 -17.06
CA HIS A 48 -18.38 1.85 -17.37
C HIS A 48 -18.41 2.77 -16.14
N ILE A 49 -17.59 2.46 -15.12
CA ILE A 49 -17.49 3.23 -13.88
C ILE A 49 -16.03 3.64 -13.68
N HIS A 50 -15.82 4.93 -13.42
CA HIS A 50 -14.53 5.47 -13.02
C HIS A 50 -14.36 5.31 -11.51
N LEU A 51 -13.44 4.44 -11.10
CA LEU A 51 -13.01 4.34 -9.72
C LEU A 51 -11.86 5.33 -9.47
N PRO A 52 -11.75 5.89 -8.24
CA PRO A 52 -10.66 6.79 -7.90
C PRO A 52 -9.31 6.07 -7.81
N GLU A 53 -8.23 6.84 -7.92
CA GLU A 53 -6.85 6.34 -7.81
C GLU A 53 -6.58 5.63 -6.47
N ASP A 54 -7.27 6.01 -5.40
CA ASP A 54 -7.22 5.35 -4.09
C ASP A 54 -7.47 3.83 -4.17
N GLU A 55 -8.36 3.40 -5.07
CA GLU A 55 -8.66 1.98 -5.31
C GLU A 55 -7.50 1.26 -6.00
N ALA A 56 -6.69 1.95 -6.82
CA ALA A 56 -5.44 1.38 -7.33
C ALA A 56 -4.46 1.08 -6.20
N GLY A 57 -4.44 1.90 -5.13
CA GLY A 57 -3.65 1.64 -3.94
C GLY A 57 -4.10 0.36 -3.20
N TYR A 58 -5.40 0.16 -3.03
CA TYR A 58 -5.93 -1.06 -2.41
C TYR A 58 -5.68 -2.30 -3.27
N ILE A 59 -5.88 -2.21 -4.60
CA ILE A 59 -5.57 -3.29 -5.55
C ILE A 59 -4.08 -3.65 -5.50
N ALA A 60 -3.19 -2.66 -5.44
CA ALA A 60 -1.76 -2.89 -5.33
C ALA A 60 -1.42 -3.74 -4.10
N LEU A 61 -1.97 -3.40 -2.93
CA LEU A 61 -1.76 -4.17 -1.71
C LEU A 61 -2.31 -5.60 -1.81
N HIS A 62 -3.45 -5.79 -2.49
CA HIS A 62 -3.93 -7.13 -2.80
C HIS A 62 -2.94 -7.91 -3.65
N PHE A 63 -2.33 -7.33 -4.68
CA PHE A 63 -1.30 -8.02 -5.47
C PHE A 63 -0.06 -8.40 -4.66
N VAL A 64 0.39 -7.55 -3.74
CA VAL A 64 1.51 -7.87 -2.85
C VAL A 64 1.14 -9.02 -1.90
N ASN A 65 -0.09 -9.01 -1.36
CA ASN A 65 -0.60 -10.09 -0.51
C ASN A 65 -0.86 -11.40 -1.28
N LEU A 66 -1.05 -11.39 -2.61
CA LEU A 66 -1.08 -12.64 -3.37
C LEU A 66 0.30 -13.31 -3.45
N GLN A 67 1.38 -12.53 -3.32
CA GLN A 67 2.76 -13.02 -3.38
C GLN A 67 3.33 -13.39 -1.99
N SER A 68 2.63 -13.07 -0.91
CA SER A 68 3.11 -13.23 0.47
C SER A 68 1.97 -13.55 1.43
N ASN A 69 2.19 -14.30 2.52
CA ASN A 69 1.10 -14.62 3.47
C ASN A 69 0.25 -13.40 3.84
N ASP A 70 -1.06 -13.64 4.02
CA ASP A 70 -2.06 -12.59 4.25
C ASP A 70 -1.65 -11.60 5.34
N ASN A 71 -1.84 -10.30 5.05
CA ASN A 71 -1.53 -9.10 5.84
C ASN A 71 -0.07 -8.62 5.93
N LEU A 72 0.92 -9.38 5.45
CA LEU A 72 2.34 -8.97 5.56
C LEU A 72 2.63 -7.61 4.88
N ALA A 73 1.98 -7.33 3.74
CA ALA A 73 2.20 -6.07 3.02
C ALA A 73 1.74 -4.86 3.82
N TYR A 74 0.54 -4.95 4.41
CA TYR A 74 -0.06 -3.86 5.16
C TYR A 74 0.72 -3.58 6.46
N ASP A 75 1.10 -4.63 7.19
CA ASP A 75 1.93 -4.50 8.40
C ASP A 75 3.30 -3.89 8.10
N THR A 76 3.92 -4.32 7.00
CA THR A 76 5.19 -3.76 6.51
C THR A 76 5.04 -2.27 6.20
N LEU A 77 4.01 -1.90 5.45
CA LEU A 77 3.73 -0.52 5.08
C LEU A 77 3.51 0.37 6.31
N LYS A 78 2.69 -0.10 7.25
CA LYS A 78 2.39 0.62 8.50
C LYS A 78 3.63 0.82 9.37
N PHE A 79 4.49 -0.21 9.46
CA PHE A 79 5.75 -0.11 10.19
C PHE A 79 6.69 0.93 9.57
N VAL A 80 6.87 0.91 8.25
CA VAL A 80 7.76 1.86 7.56
C VAL A 80 7.24 3.28 7.72
N LYS A 81 5.95 3.51 7.45
CA LYS A 81 5.32 4.81 7.60
C LYS A 81 5.47 5.35 9.03
N GLY A 82 5.08 4.56 10.04
CA GLY A 82 5.16 4.99 11.43
C GLY A 82 6.59 5.24 11.91
N SER A 83 7.57 4.48 11.41
CA SER A 83 8.99 4.73 11.72
C SER A 83 9.47 6.06 11.16
N ILE A 84 9.04 6.41 9.94
CA ILE A 84 9.42 7.67 9.30
C ILE A 84 8.72 8.84 9.97
N ASP A 85 7.41 8.72 10.24
CA ASP A 85 6.64 9.75 10.94
C ASP A 85 7.27 10.06 12.31
N LEU A 86 7.66 9.03 13.08
CA LEU A 86 8.33 9.19 14.36
C LEU A 86 9.68 9.91 14.23
N ILE A 87 10.48 9.59 13.21
CA ILE A 87 11.77 10.26 12.96
C ILE A 87 11.56 11.73 12.60
N LYS A 88 10.59 12.04 11.73
CA LYS A 88 10.24 13.42 11.38
C LYS A 88 9.86 14.22 12.63
N GLU A 89 9.02 13.63 13.49
CA GLU A 89 8.59 14.24 14.75
C GLU A 89 9.75 14.45 15.74
N CYS A 90 10.55 13.42 16.02
CA CYS A 90 11.63 13.50 17.00
C CYS A 90 12.73 14.50 16.64
N TYR A 91 12.99 14.68 15.34
CA TYR A 91 14.07 15.55 14.86
C TYR A 91 13.59 16.86 14.23
N GLY A 92 12.27 17.09 14.16
CA GLY A 92 11.68 18.29 13.55
C GLY A 92 12.11 18.49 12.09
N LEU A 93 12.28 17.40 11.34
CA LEU A 93 12.76 17.42 9.96
C LEU A 93 11.71 16.92 8.98
N GLU A 94 11.81 17.39 7.74
CA GLU A 94 11.12 16.79 6.61
C GLU A 94 12.09 15.92 5.81
N LEU A 95 11.58 14.82 5.27
CA LEU A 95 12.32 13.97 4.35
C LEU A 95 11.89 14.29 2.93
N ASP A 96 12.86 14.61 2.07
CA ASP A 96 12.61 14.69 0.63
C ASP A 96 12.36 13.27 0.11
N GLU A 97 11.10 13.00 -0.24
CA GLU A 97 10.63 11.71 -0.75
C GLU A 97 11.23 11.34 -2.11
N SER A 98 11.70 12.33 -2.87
CA SER A 98 12.37 12.12 -4.16
C SER A 98 13.85 11.81 -4.02
N SER A 99 14.44 12.03 -2.84
CA SER A 99 15.86 11.81 -2.60
C SER A 99 16.23 10.33 -2.57
N LEU A 100 17.41 10.01 -3.12
CA LEU A 100 17.98 8.66 -3.05
C LEU A 100 18.16 8.18 -1.60
N SER A 101 18.46 9.10 -0.68
CA SER A 101 18.64 8.79 0.74
C SER A 101 17.34 8.30 1.38
N THR A 102 16.22 9.01 1.18
CA THR A 102 14.91 8.62 1.69
C THR A 102 14.45 7.28 1.08
N LEU A 103 14.66 7.09 -0.22
CA LEU A 103 14.31 5.84 -0.89
C LEU A 103 15.11 4.64 -0.36
N ARG A 104 16.42 4.80 -0.15
CA ARG A 104 17.26 3.75 0.47
C ARG A 104 16.81 3.46 1.89
N PHE A 105 16.54 4.49 2.68
CA PHE A 105 16.11 4.34 4.07
C PHE A 105 14.78 3.58 4.17
N ARG A 106 13.75 3.99 3.39
CA ARG A 106 12.47 3.29 3.25
C ARG A 106 12.67 1.82 2.86
N THR A 107 13.57 1.55 1.92
CA THR A 107 13.89 0.20 1.46
C THR A 107 14.47 -0.67 2.58
N HIS A 108 15.43 -0.14 3.36
CA HIS A 108 16.00 -0.86 4.50
C HIS A 108 14.96 -1.12 5.60
N LEU A 109 14.11 -0.14 5.93
CA LEU A 109 13.00 -0.32 6.86
C LEU A 109 12.00 -1.38 6.36
N LYS A 110 11.68 -1.38 5.06
CA LYS A 110 10.80 -2.39 4.43
C LYS A 110 11.35 -3.79 4.65
N PHE A 111 12.63 -4.03 4.34
CA PHE A 111 13.25 -5.33 4.53
C PHE A 111 13.33 -5.74 6.01
N LEU A 112 13.60 -4.78 6.91
CA LEU A 112 13.58 -5.01 8.34
C LEU A 112 12.18 -5.44 8.82
N ALA A 113 11.14 -4.71 8.43
CA ALA A 113 9.75 -5.00 8.79
C ALA A 113 9.31 -6.37 8.29
N GLN A 114 9.58 -6.68 7.01
CA GLN A 114 9.29 -7.98 6.43
C GLN A 114 9.97 -9.11 7.21
N ARG A 115 11.22 -8.93 7.64
CA ARG A 115 11.92 -9.90 8.48
C ARG A 115 11.25 -10.07 9.85
N ILE A 116 10.91 -8.97 10.53
CA ILE A 116 10.25 -8.99 11.85
C ILE A 116 8.90 -9.74 11.77
N PHE A 117 8.06 -9.38 10.80
CA PHE A 117 6.72 -9.94 10.69
C PHE A 117 6.72 -11.39 10.19
N ARG A 118 7.66 -11.77 9.30
CA ARG A 118 7.89 -13.19 8.97
C ARG A 118 8.32 -14.01 10.18
N MET A 119 9.21 -13.48 11.04
CA MET A 119 9.67 -14.19 12.25
C MET A 119 8.56 -14.36 13.30
N LYS A 120 7.69 -13.37 13.48
CA LYS A 120 6.52 -13.49 14.38
C LYS A 120 5.59 -14.62 13.95
N PHE A 121 5.35 -14.77 12.65
CA PHE A 121 4.52 -15.85 12.11
C PHE A 121 5.09 -17.24 12.42
N VAL A 122 6.40 -17.45 12.24
CA VAL A 122 7.06 -18.73 12.54
C VAL A 122 6.96 -19.12 14.01
N ARG A 123 6.98 -18.15 14.93
CA ARG A 123 6.85 -18.40 16.38
C ARG A 123 5.42 -18.72 16.83
N MET A 124 4.41 -18.39 16.04
CA MET A 124 3.00 -18.61 16.40
C MET A 124 2.50 -20.03 16.04
N ILE A 125 3.29 -20.76 15.24
CA ILE A 125 2.98 -22.12 14.75
C ILE A 125 3.76 -23.19 15.53
N LYS A 126 4.67 -22.77 16.43
CA LYS A 126 5.34 -23.64 17.41
C LYS A 126 4.69 -23.49 18.77
#